data_AF-A0A3D1P519-F1
#
_entry.id   AF-A0A3D1P519-F1
#
_cell.length_a   1.000
_cell.length_b   1.000
_cell.length_c   1.000
_cell.angle_alpha   90.00
_cell.angle_beta   90.00
_cell.angle_gamma   90.00
#
_symmetry.space_group_name_H-M   'P 1'
#
loop_
_entity.id
_entity.type
_entity.pdbx_description
1 polymer ?
#
loop_
_entity_poly.entity_id
_entity_poly.type
_entity_poly.pdbx_seq_one_letter_code
_entity_poly.pdbx_strand_id
1 'polypeptide(L)'
;MFVLEAKLRGSDNQFQIVDEMIRTAGFIRNKCIRYWMDNQGIGQYDLSRLCKGLAVEYEWAGKLNLMARQASAERAWQSIKRFYDNCKNPSIQKKGYPKFRCARSVEYKTSGY
;
A
#
# COMPACT_ATOMS: atom_id res chain seq x y z
N MET A 1 -8.82 -15.88 12.22
CA MET A 1 -7.65 -15.76 11.32
C MET A 1 -6.54 -16.61 11.91
N PHE A 2 -6.20 -17.72 11.27
CA PHE A 2 -5.03 -18.51 11.67
C PHE A 2 -3.79 -17.85 11.06
N VAL A 3 -2.76 -17.64 11.88
CA VAL A 3 -1.50 -17.05 11.44
C VAL A 3 -0.41 -18.09 11.64
N LEU A 4 0.26 -18.46 10.55
CA LEU A 4 1.45 -19.30 10.58
C LEU A 4 2.65 -18.40 10.34
N GLU A 5 3.62 -18.43 11.26
CA GLU A 5 4.85 -17.65 11.16
C GLU A 5 6.05 -18.59 11.07
N ALA A 6 6.96 -18.30 10.15
CA ALA A 6 8.20 -19.05 9.98
C ALA A 6 9.34 -18.08 9.64
N LYS A 7 10.57 -18.43 10.04
CA LYS A 7 11.75 -17.68 9.62
C LYS A 7 11.99 -17.92 8.12
N LEU A 8 12.08 -16.84 7.36
CA LEU A 8 12.45 -16.91 5.95
C LEU A 8 13.91 -17.35 5.83
N ARG A 9 14.17 -18.39 5.03
CA ARG A 9 15.52 -18.81 4.63
C ARG A 9 15.66 -18.61 3.13
N GLY A 10 16.73 -17.97 2.70
CA GLY A 10 16.98 -17.68 1.30
C GLY A 10 18.41 -17.22 1.06
N SER A 11 18.78 -17.05 -0.21
CA SER A 11 20.05 -16.45 -0.60
C SER A 11 19.99 -14.92 -0.54
N ASP A 12 21.16 -14.27 -0.56
CA ASP A 12 21.25 -12.80 -0.57
C ASP A 12 20.48 -12.18 -1.73
N ASN A 13 20.53 -12.81 -2.92
CA ASN A 13 19.78 -12.35 -4.08
C ASN A 13 18.27 -12.41 -3.84
N GLN A 14 17.76 -13.46 -3.17
CA GLN A 14 16.34 -13.55 -2.84
C GLN A 14 15.93 -12.46 -1.84
N PHE A 15 16.77 -12.16 -0.85
CA PHE A 15 16.50 -11.07 0.09
C PHE A 15 16.49 -9.71 -0.60
N GLN A 16 17.40 -9.47 -1.54
CA GLN A 16 17.42 -8.23 -2.33
C GLN A 16 16.13 -8.04 -3.14
N ILE A 17 15.60 -9.12 -3.75
CA ILE A 17 14.32 -9.07 -4.46
C ILE A 17 13.18 -8.70 -3.50
N VAL A 18 13.14 -9.30 -2.30
CA VAL A 18 12.13 -8.96 -1.28
C VAL A 18 12.25 -7.49 -0.86
N ASP A 19 13.46 -6.97 -0.67
CA ASP A 19 13.68 -5.56 -0.36
C ASP A 19 13.19 -4.64 -1.48
N GLU A 20 13.43 -4.98 -2.75
CA GLU A 20 12.92 -4.24 -3.91
C GLU A 20 11.38 -4.25 -3.94
N MET A 21 10.75 -5.40 -3.66
CA MET A 21 9.30 -5.52 -3.56
C MET A 21 8.72 -4.65 -2.44
N ILE A 22 9.35 -4.63 -1.26
CA ILE A 22 8.91 -3.81 -0.12
C ILE A 22 9.06 -2.32 -0.44
N ARG A 23 10.18 -1.91 -1.05
CA ARG A 23 10.40 -0.53 -1.50
C ARG A 23 9.33 -0.10 -2.51
N THR A 24 9.03 -0.97 -3.47
CA THR A 24 8.00 -0.71 -4.49
C THR A 24 6.60 -0.58 -3.90
N ALA A 25 6.22 -1.48 -2.99
CA ALA A 25 4.96 -1.40 -2.26
C ALA A 25 4.86 -0.10 -1.43
N GLY A 26 5.97 0.30 -0.79
CA GLY A 26 6.07 1.56 -0.05
C GLY A 26 5.91 2.79 -0.92
N PHE A 27 6.54 2.79 -2.10
CA PHE A 27 6.39 3.85 -3.08
C PHE A 27 4.94 4.01 -3.53
N ILE A 28 4.28 2.92 -3.96
CA ILE A 28 2.88 2.95 -4.42
C ILE A 28 1.98 3.50 -3.33
N ARG A 29 2.11 2.99 -2.09
CA ARG A 29 1.33 3.48 -0.95
C ARG A 29 1.54 4.98 -0.75
N ASN A 30 2.78 5.45 -0.71
CA ASN A 30 3.08 6.86 -0.45
C ASN A 30 2.61 7.76 -1.60
N LYS A 31 2.71 7.31 -2.86
CA LYS A 31 2.12 8.01 -4.02
C LYS A 31 0.60 8.10 -3.92
N CYS A 32 -0.09 7.04 -3.51
CA CYS A 32 -1.54 7.09 -3.25
C CYS A 32 -1.90 8.09 -2.15
N ILE A 33 -1.15 8.13 -1.05
CA ILE A 33 -1.35 9.14 0.00
C ILE A 33 -1.13 10.54 -0.54
N ARG A 34 -0.06 10.76 -1.33
CA ARG A 34 0.23 12.09 -1.88
C ARG A 34 -0.86 12.53 -2.86
N TYR A 35 -1.30 11.63 -3.74
CA TYR A 35 -2.38 11.90 -4.68
C TYR A 35 -3.69 12.28 -3.96
N TRP A 36 -4.03 11.59 -2.86
CA TRP A 36 -5.17 11.98 -2.03
C TRP A 36 -4.98 13.34 -1.34
N MET A 37 -3.76 13.69 -0.90
CA MET A 37 -3.49 15.01 -0.30
C MET A 37 -3.66 16.15 -1.31
N ASP A 38 -3.31 15.91 -2.57
CA ASP A 38 -3.27 16.93 -3.63
C ASP A 38 -4.64 17.13 -4.32
N ASN A 39 -5.59 16.22 -4.10
CA ASN A 39 -6.86 16.22 -4.83
C ASN A 39 -8.05 16.04 -3.87
N GLN A 40 -9.17 16.72 -4.16
CA GLN A 40 -10.40 16.56 -3.39
C GLN A 40 -11.26 15.42 -3.95
N GLY A 41 -12.04 14.76 -3.08
CA GLY A 41 -13.00 13.73 -3.49
C GLY A 41 -12.38 12.38 -3.91
N ILE A 42 -11.08 12.17 -3.71
CA ILE A 42 -10.41 10.91 -4.05
C ILE A 42 -10.95 9.75 -3.22
N GLY A 43 -11.49 8.75 -3.92
CA GLY A 43 -11.99 7.50 -3.34
C GLY A 43 -11.03 6.32 -3.54
N GLN A 44 -11.45 5.15 -3.05
CA GLN A 44 -10.70 3.91 -3.19
C GLN A 44 -10.40 3.55 -4.66
N TYR A 45 -11.40 3.70 -5.53
CA TYR A 45 -11.28 3.34 -6.95
C TYR A 45 -10.28 4.23 -7.70
N ASP A 46 -10.18 5.51 -7.33
CA ASP A 46 -9.19 6.42 -7.90
C ASP A 46 -7.77 5.99 -7.54
N LEU A 47 -7.54 5.58 -6.29
CA LEU A 47 -6.24 5.05 -5.86
C LEU A 47 -5.89 3.74 -6.57
N SER A 48 -6.88 2.86 -6.79
CA SER A 48 -6.69 1.64 -7.59
C SER A 48 -6.37 1.96 -9.06
N ARG A 49 -6.96 3.02 -9.63
CA ARG A 49 -6.66 3.47 -10.99
C ARG A 49 -5.26 4.07 -11.10
N LEU A 50 -4.88 4.92 -10.15
CA LEU A 50 -3.53 5.49 -10.04
C LEU A 50 -2.48 4.38 -9.98
N CYS A 51 -2.74 3.34 -9.18
CA CYS A 51 -1.84 2.19 -9.03
C CYS A 51 -1.55 1.48 -10.37
N LYS A 52 -2.55 1.37 -11.25
CA LYS A 52 -2.36 0.85 -12.62
C LYS A 52 -1.48 1.78 -13.45
N GLY A 53 -1.72 3.09 -13.38
CA GLY A 53 -0.90 4.10 -14.08
C GLY A 53 0.56 4.08 -13.66
N LEU A 54 0.84 4.00 -12.35
CA LEU A 54 2.20 3.95 -11.80
C LEU A 54 3.01 2.76 -12.35
N ALA A 55 2.37 1.64 -12.64
CA ALA A 55 3.06 0.47 -13.19
C ALA A 55 3.42 0.60 -14.67
N VAL A 56 2.72 1.48 -15.39
CA VAL A 56 3.05 1.84 -16.77
C VAL A 56 4.11 2.92 -16.79
N GLU A 57 4.02 3.89 -15.87
CA GLU A 57 4.95 5.02 -15.76
C GLU A 57 6.34 4.58 -15.27
N TYR A 58 6.40 3.62 -14.33
CA TYR A 58 7.66 3.16 -13.74
C TYR A 58 7.85 1.68 -14.00
N GLU A 59 8.82 1.33 -14.85
CA GLU A 59 9.12 -0.06 -15.23
C GLU A 59 9.35 -0.97 -14.02
N TRP A 60 10.12 -0.49 -13.03
CA TRP A 60 10.39 -1.23 -11.79
C TRP A 60 9.13 -1.40 -10.93
N ALA A 61 8.18 -0.46 -10.96
CA ALA A 61 6.91 -0.64 -10.28
C ALA A 61 6.03 -1.69 -10.99
N GLY A 62 6.15 -1.78 -12.31
CA GLY A 62 5.53 -2.81 -13.15
C GLY A 62 6.00 -4.22 -12.85
N LYS A 63 7.25 -4.41 -12.39
CA LYS A 63 7.79 -5.71 -11.96
C LYS A 63 7.04 -6.30 -10.76
N LEU A 64 6.48 -5.45 -9.90
CA LEU A 64 5.68 -5.93 -8.78
C LEU A 64 4.35 -6.49 -9.30
N ASN A 65 3.94 -7.65 -8.80
CA ASN A 65 2.69 -8.27 -9.20
C ASN A 65 1.49 -7.33 -8.97
N LEU A 66 0.51 -7.37 -9.88
CA LEU A 66 -0.69 -6.53 -9.85
C LEU A 66 -1.43 -6.56 -8.51
N MET A 67 -1.57 -7.73 -7.89
CA MET A 67 -2.29 -7.89 -6.62
C MET A 67 -1.55 -7.24 -5.46
N ALA A 68 -0.21 -7.32 -5.45
CA ALA A 68 0.61 -6.66 -4.43
C ALA A 68 0.61 -5.13 -4.58
N ARG A 69 0.58 -4.64 -5.82
CA ARG A 69 0.40 -3.21 -6.10
C ARG A 69 -0.97 -2.73 -5.60
N GLN A 70 -2.04 -3.46 -5.92
CA GLN A 70 -3.40 -3.13 -5.49
C GLN A 70 -3.53 -3.18 -3.95
N ALA A 71 -2.98 -4.19 -3.29
CA ALA A 71 -2.96 -4.27 -1.83
C ALA A 71 -2.24 -3.06 -1.21
N SER A 72 -1.20 -2.53 -1.86
CA SER A 72 -0.50 -1.32 -1.40
C SER A 72 -1.38 -0.07 -1.50
N ALA A 73 -2.18 0.06 -2.57
CA ALA A 73 -3.17 1.12 -2.72
C ALA A 73 -4.31 1.00 -1.70
N GLU A 74 -4.80 -0.22 -1.46
CA GLU A 74 -5.82 -0.51 -0.44
C GLU A 74 -5.33 -0.16 0.97
N ARG A 75 -4.06 -0.43 1.30
CA ARG A 75 -3.45 -0.02 2.57
C ARG A 75 -3.38 1.51 2.72
N ALA A 76 -3.16 2.24 1.62
CA ALA A 76 -3.24 3.69 1.64
C ALA A 76 -4.69 4.14 1.92
N TRP A 77 -5.66 3.56 1.20
CA TRP A 77 -7.08 3.82 1.41
C TRP A 77 -7.54 3.53 2.84
N GLN A 78 -7.16 2.39 3.44
CA GLN A 78 -7.51 2.07 4.82
C GLN A 78 -7.03 3.14 5.80
N SER A 79 -5.85 3.72 5.60
CA SER A 79 -5.38 4.83 6.45
C SER A 79 -6.17 6.12 6.25
N ILE A 80 -6.58 6.42 5.02
CA ILE A 80 -7.43 7.58 4.70
C ILE A 80 -8.83 7.40 5.27
N LYS A 81 -9.44 6.24 5.02
CA LYS A 81 -10.76 5.86 5.55
C LYS A 81 -10.78 5.96 7.08
N ARG A 82 -9.78 5.38 7.75
CA ARG A 82 -9.65 5.47 9.21
C ARG A 82 -9.57 6.92 9.69
N PHE A 83 -8.86 7.79 8.98
CA PHE A 83 -8.81 9.21 9.32
C PHE A 83 -10.19 9.85 9.25
N TYR A 84 -10.95 9.65 8.17
CA TYR A 84 -12.31 10.19 8.04
C TYR A 84 -13.28 9.59 9.06
N ASP A 85 -13.22 8.29 9.31
CA ASP A 85 -14.04 7.61 10.31
C ASP A 85 -13.75 8.17 11.71
N ASN A 86 -12.47 8.41 12.04
CA ASN A 86 -12.08 9.06 13.27
C ASN A 86 -12.61 10.50 13.36
N CYS A 87 -12.59 11.26 12.27
CA CYS A 87 -13.12 12.63 12.23
C CYS A 87 -14.61 12.67 12.57
N LYS A 88 -15.39 11.67 12.13
CA LYS A 88 -16.83 11.53 12.43
C LYS A 88 -17.11 11.13 13.88
N ASN A 89 -16.15 10.51 14.57
CA ASN A 89 -16.33 10.05 15.95
C ASN A 89 -15.86 11.12 16.96
N PRO A 90 -16.76 11.79 17.70
CA PRO A 90 -16.40 12.87 18.62
C PRO A 90 -15.54 12.40 19.81
N SER A 91 -15.64 11.14 20.21
CA SER A 91 -14.87 10.58 21.34
C SER A 91 -13.36 10.47 21.06
N ILE A 92 -12.96 10.44 19.79
CA ILE A 92 -11.55 10.34 19.39
C ILE A 92 -10.94 11.74 19.35
N GLN A 93 -10.13 12.10 20.34
CA GLN A 93 -9.46 13.40 20.39
C GLN A 93 -8.33 13.53 19.34
N LYS A 94 -7.55 12.46 19.14
CA LYS A 94 -6.44 12.42 18.17
C LYS A 94 -6.86 11.66 16.91
N LYS A 95 -7.25 12.39 15.87
CA LYS A 95 -7.79 11.79 14.62
C LYS A 95 -6.75 10.99 13.83
N GLY A 96 -5.47 11.39 13.89
CA GLY A 96 -4.35 10.72 13.23
C GLY A 96 -4.39 10.87 11.71
N TYR A 97 -3.74 11.92 11.19
CA TYR A 97 -3.66 12.16 9.75
C TYR A 97 -2.76 11.12 9.05
N PRO A 98 -3.10 10.65 7.83
CA PRO A 98 -2.26 9.72 7.08
C PRO A 98 -0.87 10.32 6.80
N LYS A 99 0.18 9.55 7.10
CA LYS A 99 1.57 9.96 6.87
C LYS A 99 2.27 9.05 5.87
N PHE A 100 3.29 9.61 5.21
CA PHE A 100 4.29 8.82 4.49
C PHE A 100 5.08 7.96 5.46
N ARG A 101 5.50 6.79 5.01
CA ARG A 101 6.32 5.88 5.82
C ARG A 101 7.25 5.05 4.96
N CYS A 102 8.35 4.60 5.55
CA CYS A 102 9.15 3.51 5.00
C CYS A 102 8.38 2.19 5.19
N ALA A 103 8.11 1.49 4.09
CA ALA A 103 7.43 0.20 4.16
C ALA A 103 8.38 -0.87 4.74
N ARG A 104 7.80 -1.81 5.49
CA ARG A 104 8.50 -2.98 6.05
C ARG A 104 7.87 -4.30 5.61
N SER A 105 6.84 -4.21 4.77
CA SER A 105 6.11 -5.38 4.29
C SER A 105 5.44 -5.10 2.97
N VAL A 106 5.43 -6.14 2.14
CA VAL A 106 4.62 -6.26 0.93
C VAL A 106 3.57 -7.34 1.19
N GLU A 107 2.34 -7.10 0.76
CA GLU A 107 1.25 -8.06 0.86
C GLU A 107 1.03 -8.65 -0.51
N TYR A 108 0.96 -9.97 -0.59
CA TYR A 108 0.63 -10.67 -1.83
C TYR A 108 -0.72 -11.35 -1.65
N LYS A 109 -1.69 -10.95 -2.47
CA LYS A 109 -3.00 -11.62 -2.52
C LYS A 109 -3.01 -12.51 -3.75
N THR A 110 -3.31 -13.78 -3.59
CA THR A 110 -3.72 -14.63 -4.71
C THR A 110 -5.21 -14.44 -4.95
N SER A 111 -5.61 -14.36 -6.21
CA SER A 111 -7.03 -14.43 -6.58
C SER A 111 -7.43 -15.89 -6.77
N GLY A 112 -8.44 -16.35 -6.01
CA GLY A 112 -9.19 -17.58 -6.29
C GLY A 112 -8.66 -18.87 -5.64
N TYR A 113 -9.51 -19.89 -5.77
CA TYR A 113 -9.15 -21.31 -5.83
C TYR A 113 -8.83 -21.66 -7.30
#